data_AF-W9AAY5-F1
#
_entry.id   AF-W9AAY5-F1
#
_cell.length_a   1.000
_cell.length_b   1.000
_cell.length_c   1.000
_cell.angle_alpha   90.00
_cell.angle_beta   90.00
_cell.angle_gamma   90.00
#
_symmetry.space_group_name_H-M   'P 1'
#
loop_
_entity.id
_entity.type
_entity.pdbx_description
1 polymer ?
#
loop_
_entity_poly.entity_id
_entity_poly.type
_entity_poly.pdbx_seq_one_letter_code
_entity_poly.pdbx_strand_id
1 'polypeptide(L)'
;MKFKYFNDTNRLVKIHAATFSHGTTADNKPINPLEERTFILPEGTYPWVKMWDYGEAGLTILVSPTYDDTEENKMEDDHRWRKILELISSNI
;
A
#
# COMPACT_ATOMS: atom_id res chain seq x y z
N MET A 1 7.49 -6.36 -8.23
CA MET A 1 7.86 -4.99 -8.69
C MET A 1 8.71 -4.28 -7.62
N LYS A 2 9.58 -3.32 -7.96
CA LYS A 2 10.33 -2.50 -6.98
C LYS A 2 9.98 -1.03 -7.12
N PHE A 3 9.61 -0.39 -6.02
CA PHE A 3 9.35 1.05 -5.95
C PHE A 3 10.37 1.71 -5.03
N LYS A 4 11.04 2.77 -5.51
CA LYS A 4 12.02 3.54 -4.73
C LYS A 4 11.44 4.90 -4.38
N TYR A 5 11.51 5.25 -3.10
CA TYR A 5 11.13 6.55 -2.58
C TYR A 5 12.38 7.23 -2.02
N PHE A 6 12.62 8.48 -2.41
CA PHE A 6 13.65 9.32 -1.82
C PHE A 6 12.98 10.41 -0.99
N ASN A 7 13.35 10.54 0.28
CA ASN A 7 12.74 11.53 1.17
C ASN A 7 13.39 12.91 1.01
N ASP A 8 12.86 13.71 0.10
CA ASP A 8 13.24 15.11 -0.13
C ASP A 8 12.41 16.12 0.70
N THR A 9 11.56 15.63 1.61
CA THR A 9 10.62 16.48 2.38
C THR A 9 11.27 17.26 3.54
N ASN A 10 12.56 17.01 3.80
CA ASN A 10 13.31 17.51 4.96
C ASN A 10 12.68 17.18 6.33
N ARG A 11 11.73 16.22 6.38
CA ARG A 11 11.03 15.76 7.58
C ARG A 11 11.13 14.24 7.70
N LEU A 12 10.90 13.71 8.89
CA LEU A 12 10.79 12.27 9.09
C LEU A 12 9.47 11.75 8.48
N VAL A 13 9.55 10.70 7.65
CA VAL A 13 8.37 10.08 7.01
C VAL A 13 8.11 8.71 7.64
N LYS A 14 6.95 8.53 8.27
CA LYS A 14 6.51 7.22 8.80
C LYS A 14 5.91 6.37 7.69
N ILE A 15 6.01 5.05 7.80
CA ILE A 15 5.37 4.11 6.87
C ILE A 15 4.05 3.66 7.49
N HIS A 16 2.95 3.82 6.75
CA HIS A 16 1.63 3.37 7.16
C HIS A 16 1.58 1.84 7.25
N ALA A 17 1.05 1.28 8.34
CA ALA A 17 1.06 -0.16 8.61
C ALA A 17 0.40 -1.00 7.50
N ALA A 18 -0.65 -0.46 6.86
CA ALA A 18 -1.34 -1.13 5.75
C ALA A 18 -0.41 -1.46 4.55
N THR A 19 0.72 -0.77 4.40
CA THR A 19 1.77 -1.12 3.42
C THR A 19 2.13 -2.61 3.53
N PHE A 20 2.35 -3.09 4.75
CA PHE A 20 2.76 -4.47 5.01
C PHE A 20 1.58 -5.45 4.95
N SER A 21 0.40 -5.03 5.39
CA SER A 21 -0.81 -5.85 5.32
C SER A 21 -1.24 -6.17 3.88
N HIS A 22 -0.87 -5.33 2.90
CA HIS A 22 -1.18 -5.55 1.49
C HIS A 22 -0.13 -6.37 0.74
N GLY A 23 0.90 -6.90 1.43
CA GLY A 23 1.94 -7.73 0.82
C GLY A 23 3.14 -6.96 0.28
N THR A 24 3.22 -5.63 0.45
CA THR A 24 4.45 -4.87 0.21
C THR A 24 5.44 -5.13 1.34
N THR A 25 6.71 -5.37 1.01
CA THR A 25 7.79 -5.53 1.99
C THR A 25 8.81 -4.38 1.88
N ALA A 26 9.35 -3.93 3.01
CA ALA A 26 10.37 -2.88 3.12
C ALA A 26 10.96 -2.89 4.53
N ASP A 27 12.05 -2.16 4.77
CA ASP A 27 12.41 -1.74 6.14
C ASP A 27 11.22 -0.94 6.71
N ASN A 28 10.79 -1.23 7.94
CA ASN A 28 9.62 -0.62 8.58
C ASN A 28 9.96 0.60 9.45
N LYS A 29 11.24 0.94 9.58
CA LYS A 29 11.67 2.16 10.27
C LYS A 29 11.15 3.40 9.55
N PRO A 30 10.92 4.52 10.25
CA PRO A 30 10.73 5.80 9.58
C PRO A 30 11.88 6.13 8.63
N ILE A 31 11.59 6.88 7.58
CA ILE A 31 12.53 7.26 6.52
C ILE A 31 13.06 8.66 6.87
N ASN A 32 14.37 8.77 7.10
CA ASN A 32 15.01 10.03 7.46
C ASN A 32 15.09 10.99 6.26
N PRO A 33 15.28 12.30 6.47
CA PRO A 33 15.59 13.23 5.40
C PRO A 33 16.78 12.74 4.57
N LEU A 34 16.67 12.85 3.24
CA LEU A 34 17.67 12.42 2.26
C LEU A 34 17.99 10.92 2.28
N GLU A 35 17.12 10.10 2.88
CA GLU A 35 17.20 8.64 2.84
C GLU A 35 16.38 8.08 1.67
N GLU A 36 16.90 7.04 1.03
CA GLU A 36 16.13 6.23 0.07
C GLU A 36 15.52 5.01 0.77
N ARG A 37 14.26 4.71 0.44
CA ARG A 37 13.58 3.48 0.83
C ARG A 37 13.11 2.71 -0.39
N THR A 38 13.50 1.44 -0.47
CA THR A 38 12.98 0.50 -1.46
C THR A 38 11.82 -0.30 -0.88
N PHE A 39 10.70 -0.29 -1.60
CA PHE A 39 9.52 -1.11 -1.36
C PHE A 39 9.47 -2.21 -2.42
N ILE A 40 9.28 -3.45 -1.98
CA ILE A 40 9.18 -4.63 -2.84
C ILE A 40 7.72 -5.08 -2.83
N LEU A 41 7.10 -4.99 -3.99
CA LEU A 41 5.69 -5.32 -4.20
C LEU A 41 5.58 -6.72 -4.85
N PRO A 42 4.46 -7.43 -4.64
CA PRO A 42 4.17 -8.69 -5.32
C PRO A 42 4.37 -8.62 -6.84
N GLU A 43 4.64 -9.76 -7.45
CA GLU A 43 4.76 -9.86 -8.91
C GLU A 43 3.43 -9.52 -9.59
N GLY A 44 3.49 -8.94 -10.80
CA GLY A 44 2.29 -8.52 -11.54
C GLY A 44 1.55 -7.30 -10.98
N THR A 45 2.10 -6.63 -9.96
CA THR A 45 1.50 -5.42 -9.36
C THR A 45 2.29 -4.15 -9.66
N TYR A 46 1.61 -3.01 -9.53
CA TYR A 46 2.18 -1.67 -9.62
C TYR A 46 2.06 -0.93 -8.29
N PRO A 47 2.94 0.04 -8.01
CA PRO A 47 2.85 0.82 -6.80
C PRO A 47 1.73 1.86 -6.86
N TRP A 48 0.74 1.71 -6.00
CA TRP A 48 -0.17 2.79 -5.63
C TRP A 48 0.33 3.48 -4.36
N VAL A 49 0.62 4.77 -4.46
CA VAL A 49 1.28 5.53 -3.40
C VAL A 49 0.36 6.64 -2.92
N LYS A 50 0.22 6.74 -1.59
CA LYS A 50 -0.52 7.85 -0.96
C LYS A 50 0.29 8.41 0.21
N MET A 51 0.32 9.73 0.30
CA MET A 51 0.99 10.45 1.38
C MET A 51 0.01 11.35 2.11
N TRP A 52 0.22 11.51 3.41
CA TRP A 52 -0.52 12.43 4.26
C TRP A 52 0.43 13.30 5.06
N ASP A 53 0.06 14.58 5.19
CA ASP A 53 0.67 15.49 6.14
C ASP A 53 -0.31 15.76 7.28
N TYR A 54 0.07 15.36 8.49
CA TYR A 54 -0.71 15.61 9.70
C TYR A 54 -0.16 16.82 10.48
N GLY A 55 0.59 17.72 9.83
CA GLY A 55 1.22 18.87 10.46
C GLY A 55 2.24 18.43 11.50
N GLU A 56 2.06 18.83 12.75
CA GLU A 56 2.97 18.49 13.85
C GLU A 56 3.08 16.98 14.11
N ALA A 57 2.04 16.20 13.80
CA ALA A 57 2.06 14.75 14.00
C ALA A 57 2.93 13.98 12.97
N GLY A 58 3.37 14.67 11.91
CA GLY A 58 4.36 14.19 10.95
C GLY A 58 3.80 13.71 9.61
N LEU A 59 4.71 13.33 8.72
CA LEU A 59 4.40 12.80 7.40
C LEU A 59 4.25 11.28 7.44
N THR A 60 3.32 10.75 6.65
CA THR A 60 3.14 9.31 6.49
C THR A 60 2.99 8.93 5.03
N ILE A 61 3.64 7.82 4.61
CA ILE A 61 3.50 7.21 3.28
C ILE A 61 2.84 5.83 3.38
N LEU A 62 1.91 5.54 2.47
CA LEU A 62 1.36 4.22 2.18
C LEU A 62 1.80 3.81 0.79
N VAL A 63 2.38 2.61 0.68
CA VAL A 63 2.69 1.97 -0.61
C VAL A 63 1.93 0.65 -0.69
N SER A 64 0.92 0.61 -1.55
CA SER A 64 0.10 -0.58 -1.77
C SER A 64 0.38 -1.15 -3.15
N PRO A 65 0.38 -2.47 -3.33
CA PRO A 65 0.17 -3.01 -4.65
C PRO A 65 -1.22 -2.64 -5.15
N THR A 66 -1.28 -2.34 -6.44
CA THR A 66 -2.49 -2.28 -7.22
C THR A 66 -2.28 -3.09 -8.50
N TYR A 67 -3.37 -3.53 -9.10
CA TYR A 67 -3.38 -4.09 -10.44
C TYR A 67 -3.87 -3.03 -11.42
N ASP A 68 -3.65 -3.24 -12.71
CA ASP A 68 -4.33 -2.44 -13.73
C ASP A 68 -5.85 -2.61 -13.58
N ASP A 69 -6.62 -1.57 -13.87
CA ASP A 69 -8.08 -1.62 -13.98
C ASP A 69 -8.48 -2.39 -15.26
N THR A 70 -8.07 -3.65 -15.34
CA THR A 70 -8.50 -4.57 -16.38
C THR A 70 -9.86 -5.17 -15.99
N GLU A 71 -10.66 -5.53 -17.00
CA GLU A 71 -11.95 -6.18 -16.75
C GLU A 71 -11.80 -7.51 -15.98
N GLU A 72 -10.68 -8.21 -16.15
CA GLU A 72 -10.35 -9.44 -15.43
C GLU A 72 -10.20 -9.20 -13.92
N ASN A 73 -9.46 -8.16 -13.53
CA ASN A 73 -9.26 -7.80 -12.12
C ASN A 73 -10.56 -7.32 -11.46
N LYS A 74 -11.40 -6.58 -12.18
CA LYS A 74 -12.73 -6.17 -11.69
C LYS A 74 -13.64 -7.37 -11.46
N MET A 75 -13.62 -8.34 -12.38
CA MET A 75 -14.40 -9.58 -12.24
C MET A 75 -13.94 -10.42 -11.04
N GLU A 76 -12.62 -10.51 -10.79
CA GLU A 76 -12.10 -11.21 -9.60
C GLU A 76 -12.50 -10.53 -8.28
N ASP A 77 -12.38 -9.20 -8.19
CA ASP A 77 -12.79 -8.45 -7.00
C ASP A 77 -14.31 -8.57 -6.74
N ASP A 78 -15.14 -8.47 -7.79
CA ASP A 78 -16.58 -8.68 -7.70
C ASP A 78 -16.92 -10.12 -7.24
N HIS A 79 -16.24 -11.12 -7.80
CA HIS A 79 -16.44 -12.52 -7.41
C HIS A 79 -16.06 -12.76 -5.95
N ARG A 80 -14.92 -12.19 -5.52
CA ARG A 80 -14.45 -12.25 -4.13
C ARG A 80 -15.45 -11.61 -3.17
N TRP A 81 -15.98 -10.43 -3.49
CA TRP A 81 -16.97 -9.78 -2.63
C TRP A 81 -18.28 -10.53 -2.57
N ARG A 82 -18.78 -11.07 -3.68
CA ARG A 82 -19.98 -11.92 -3.67
C ARG A 82 -19.81 -13.13 -2.74
N LYS A 83 -18.68 -13.82 -2.82
CA LYS A 83 -18.39 -14.97 -1.94
C LYS A 83 -18.35 -14.59 -0.46
N ILE A 84 -17.78 -13.43 -0.14
CA ILE A 84 -17.75 -12.92 1.24
C ILE A 84 -19.16 -12.58 1.72
N LEU A 85 -19.97 -11.92 0.89
CA LEU A 85 -21.37 -11.60 1.21
C LEU A 85 -22.22 -12.86 1.42
N GLU A 86 -22.03 -13.90 0.58
CA GLU A 86 -22.67 -15.20 0.77
C GLU A 86 -22.30 -15.84 2.11
N LEU A 87 -21.01 -15.86 2.45
CA LEU A 87 -20.52 -16.40 3.72
C LEU A 87 -21.07 -15.66 4.94
N ILE A 88 -21.21 -14.33 4.86
CA ILE A 88 -21.82 -13.53 5.93
C ILE A 88 -23.31 -13.85 6.04
N SER A 89 -24.00 -13.95 4.89
CA SER A 89 -25.45 -14.20 4.83
C SER A 89 -25.82 -15.62 5.26
N SER A 90 -24.92 -16.61 5.11
CA SER A 90 -25.15 -18.00 5.53
C SER A 90 -24.91 -18.26 7.02
N ASN A 91 -24.33 -17.29 7.74
CA ASN A 91 -24.00 -17.39 9.16
C ASN A 91 -24.92 -16.53 10.05
N ILE A 92 -26.03 -16.02 9.49
CA ILE A 92 -27.12 -15.30 10.15
C ILE A 92 -28.39 -16.14 10.01
#